data_AF-A0A1S9CS52-F1
#
_entry.id   AF-A0A1S9CS52-F1
#
_cell.length_a   1.000
_cell.length_b   1.000
_cell.length_c   1.000
_cell.angle_alpha   90.00
_cell.angle_beta   90.00
_cell.angle_gamma   90.00
#
_symmetry.space_group_name_H-M   'P 1'
#
loop_
_entity.id
_entity.type
_entity.pdbx_description
1 polymer ?
#
loop_
_entity_poly.entity_id
_entity_poly.type
_entity_poly.pdbx_seq_one_letter_code
_entity_poly.pdbx_strand_id
1 'polypeptide(L)'
;MITLSDNTATNILIDILGIGFISDFIKRKGYENTRFERKMFDDEGRKAGLDNYTTARDAWISLDNLCKNDTALSILKAQLCNSKIPLYFFRKAEVAHKTGDMVEIEHDVARIFAGGMRVDLAVLANGNNKDAVLLNNRLGECVYNYFA
;
A
#
# COMPACT_ATOMS: atom_id res chain seq x y z
N MET A 1 -10.79 4.88 -3.68
CA MET A 1 -9.98 3.81 -3.06
C MET A 1 -8.48 4.02 -3.26
N ILE A 2 -7.91 3.94 -4.47
CA ILE A 2 -6.44 3.89 -4.61
C ILE A 2 -5.77 5.26 -4.42
N THR A 3 -6.14 6.28 -5.19
CA THR A 3 -5.43 7.57 -5.28
C THR A 3 -5.61 8.52 -4.09
N LEU A 4 -6.62 8.26 -3.25
CA LEU A 4 -6.97 9.07 -2.09
C LEU A 4 -7.18 8.24 -0.80
N SER A 5 -6.98 6.92 -0.88
CA SER A 5 -7.32 6.00 0.21
C SER A 5 -8.80 6.06 0.67
N ASP A 6 -9.72 6.40 -0.22
CA ASP A 6 -11.15 6.57 0.12
C ASP A 6 -11.79 5.27 0.64
N ASN A 7 -12.15 5.26 1.92
CA ASN A 7 -12.74 4.12 2.63
C ASN A 7 -14.19 3.83 2.22
N THR A 8 -14.97 4.84 1.80
CA THR A 8 -16.34 4.65 1.31
C THR A 8 -16.33 3.89 0.00
N ALA A 9 -15.52 4.33 -0.97
CA ALA A 9 -15.32 3.63 -2.23
C ALA A 9 -14.78 2.20 -2.02
N THR A 10 -13.90 2.02 -1.02
CA THR A 10 -13.39 0.69 -0.64
C THR A 10 -14.51 -0.21 -0.13
N ASN A 11 -15.35 0.29 0.79
CA ASN A 11 -16.48 -0.46 1.33
C ASN A 11 -17.54 -0.79 0.27
N ILE A 12 -17.81 0.10 -0.69
CA ILE A 12 -18.71 -0.19 -1.83
C ILE A 12 -18.18 -1.37 -2.67
N LEU A 13 -16.88 -1.41 -2.96
CA LEU A 13 -16.27 -2.54 -3.69
C LEU A 13 -16.34 -3.83 -2.87
N ILE A 14 -16.15 -3.75 -1.55
CA ILE A 14 -16.30 -4.90 -0.65
C ILE A 14 -17.75 -5.39 -0.64
N ASP A 15 -18.75 -4.50 -0.69
CA ASP A 15 -20.17 -4.87 -0.77
C ASP A 15 -20.53 -5.56 -2.08
N ILE A 16 -19.94 -5.16 -3.19
CA ILE A 16 -20.13 -5.80 -4.49
C ILE A 16 -19.50 -7.19 -4.53
N LEU A 17 -18.30 -7.36 -4.00
CA LEU A 17 -17.51 -8.59 -4.11
C LEU A 17 -17.81 -9.60 -2.99
N GLY A 18 -18.03 -9.10 -1.77
CA GLY A 18 -18.12 -9.91 -0.54
C GLY A 18 -16.77 -10.28 0.05
N ILE A 19 -16.68 -10.29 1.39
CA ILE A 19 -15.46 -10.66 2.14
C ILE A 19 -14.98 -12.08 1.81
N GLY A 20 -15.91 -13.03 1.63
CA GLY A 20 -15.59 -14.41 1.27
C GLY A 20 -14.86 -14.52 -0.07
N PHE A 21 -15.36 -13.83 -1.10
CA PHE A 21 -14.71 -13.80 -2.40
C PHE A 21 -13.32 -13.17 -2.34
N ILE A 22 -13.17 -12.05 -1.62
CA ILE A 22 -11.87 -11.37 -1.44
C ILE A 22 -10.88 -12.29 -0.73
N SER A 23 -11.30 -12.95 0.36
CA SER A 23 -10.48 -13.90 1.11
C SER A 23 -10.02 -15.07 0.25
N ASP A 24 -10.92 -15.64 -0.55
CA ASP A 24 -10.56 -16.73 -1.45
C ASP A 24 -9.66 -16.27 -2.60
N PHE A 25 -9.85 -15.05 -3.10
CA PHE A 25 -8.96 -14.45 -4.09
C PHE A 25 -7.55 -14.30 -3.54
N ILE A 26 -7.40 -13.79 -2.31
CA ILE A 26 -6.11 -13.62 -1.62
C ILE A 26 -5.37 -14.96 -1.54
N LYS A 27 -6.06 -16.02 -1.09
CA LYS A 27 -5.52 -17.39 -1.02
C LYS A 27 -5.10 -17.92 -2.40
N ARG A 28 -5.98 -17.81 -3.40
CA ARG A 28 -5.70 -18.29 -4.77
C ARG A 28 -4.54 -17.56 -5.46
N LYS A 29 -4.26 -16.32 -5.07
CA LYS A 29 -3.15 -15.52 -5.60
C LYS A 29 -1.83 -15.70 -4.85
N GLY A 30 -1.80 -16.52 -3.79
CA GLY A 30 -0.58 -16.83 -3.05
C GLY A 30 -0.12 -15.72 -2.12
N TYR A 31 -1.03 -14.87 -1.64
CA TYR A 31 -0.74 -13.90 -0.57
C TYR A 31 -0.84 -14.61 0.80
N GLU A 32 0.14 -15.45 1.09
CA GLU A 32 0.10 -16.45 2.17
C GLU A 32 -0.09 -15.85 3.57
N ASN A 33 0.31 -14.59 3.77
CA ASN A 33 0.30 -13.92 5.07
C ASN A 33 -0.68 -12.74 5.10
N THR A 34 -1.56 -12.64 4.10
CA THR A 34 -2.57 -11.60 4.01
C THR A 34 -3.92 -12.16 4.41
N ARG A 35 -4.61 -11.46 5.32
CA ARG A 35 -5.95 -11.78 5.79
C ARG A 35 -6.82 -10.54 5.65
N PHE A 36 -8.03 -10.74 5.10
CA PHE A 36 -9.01 -9.68 4.94
C PHE A 36 -10.33 -10.14 5.54
N GLU A 37 -10.64 -9.67 6.74
CA GLU A 37 -11.69 -10.22 7.60
C GLU A 37 -12.77 -9.21 7.96
N ARG A 38 -12.52 -7.91 7.73
CA ARG A 38 -13.46 -6.84 8.06
C ARG A 38 -13.37 -5.65 7.11
N LYS A 39 -14.46 -4.87 7.08
CA LYS A 39 -14.53 -3.60 6.35
C LYS A 39 -13.72 -2.50 7.02
N MET A 40 -13.54 -1.40 6.29
CA MET A 40 -13.00 -0.17 6.87
C MET A 40 -13.99 0.39 7.89
N PHE A 41 -13.48 0.83 9.05
CA PHE A 41 -14.26 1.33 10.20
C PHE A 41 -15.29 0.34 10.79
N ASP A 42 -15.07 -0.96 10.61
CA ASP A 42 -15.89 -2.01 11.24
C ASP A 42 -15.46 -2.27 12.69
N ASP A 43 -16.01 -1.48 13.61
CA ASP A 43 -15.72 -1.59 15.05
C ASP A 43 -16.34 -2.84 15.69
N GLU A 44 -17.47 -3.34 15.17
CA GLU A 44 -18.10 -4.56 15.67
C GLU A 44 -17.24 -5.78 15.33
N GLY A 45 -16.79 -5.90 14.08
CA GLY A 45 -15.85 -6.92 13.65
C GLY A 45 -14.55 -6.88 14.45
N ARG A 46 -14.00 -5.67 14.69
CA ARG A 46 -12.81 -5.50 15.53
C ARG A 46 -13.03 -5.99 16.97
N LYS A 47 -14.17 -5.67 17.60
CA LYS A 47 -14.52 -6.17 18.95
C LYS A 47 -14.69 -7.69 18.99
N ALA A 48 -15.10 -8.29 17.88
CA ALA A 48 -15.17 -9.74 17.70
C ALA A 48 -13.81 -10.40 17.39
N GLY A 49 -12.73 -9.63 17.36
CA GLY A 49 -11.37 -10.13 17.11
C GLY A 49 -11.00 -10.31 15.63
N LEU A 50 -11.82 -9.81 14.70
CA LEU A 50 -11.51 -9.81 13.28
C LEU A 50 -10.59 -8.63 12.95
N ASP A 51 -9.56 -8.87 12.14
CA ASP A 51 -8.73 -7.78 11.63
C ASP A 51 -8.08 -8.11 10.27
N ASN A 52 -7.57 -7.08 9.63
CA ASN A 52 -6.89 -7.19 8.35
C ASN A 52 -5.38 -7.17 8.57
N TYR A 53 -4.67 -8.15 8.04
CA TYR A 53 -3.23 -8.30 8.18
C TYR A 53 -2.58 -8.51 6.82
N THR A 54 -1.31 -8.12 6.70
CA THR A 54 -0.47 -8.40 5.53
C THR A 54 1.00 -8.38 5.94
N THR A 55 1.89 -8.67 5.01
CA THR A 55 3.34 -8.56 5.18
C THR A 55 3.94 -7.71 4.08
N ALA A 56 5.16 -7.22 4.29
CA ALA A 56 5.87 -6.45 3.27
C ALA A 56 6.05 -7.25 1.98
N ARG A 57 6.26 -8.58 2.10
CA ARG A 57 6.37 -9.50 0.97
C ARG A 57 5.07 -9.56 0.17
N ASP A 58 3.93 -9.82 0.81
CA ASP A 58 2.65 -9.95 0.12
C ASP A 58 2.22 -8.62 -0.53
N ALA A 59 2.42 -7.51 0.17
CA ALA A 59 2.12 -6.19 -0.35
C ALA A 59 3.00 -5.84 -1.57
N TRP A 60 4.29 -6.20 -1.55
CA TRP A 60 5.17 -6.08 -2.72
C TRP A 60 4.72 -6.95 -3.89
N ILE A 61 4.37 -8.23 -3.67
CA ILE A 61 3.87 -9.13 -4.73
C ILE A 61 2.60 -8.54 -5.35
N SER A 62 1.68 -8.01 -4.53
CA SER A 62 0.49 -7.33 -5.01
C SER A 62 0.83 -6.12 -5.87
N LEU A 63 1.77 -5.26 -5.42
CA LEU A 63 2.23 -4.12 -6.21
C LEU A 63 2.85 -4.56 -7.55
N ASP A 64 3.75 -5.55 -7.54
CA ASP A 64 4.40 -6.04 -8.76
C ASP A 64 3.38 -6.57 -9.78
N ASN A 65 2.38 -7.32 -9.31
CA ASN A 65 1.30 -7.81 -10.17
C ASN A 65 0.44 -6.68 -10.74
N LEU A 66 0.06 -5.69 -9.92
CA LEU A 66 -0.71 -4.54 -10.38
C LEU A 66 0.08 -3.72 -11.42
N CYS A 67 1.38 -3.53 -11.21
CA CYS A 67 2.21 -2.75 -12.11
C CYS A 67 2.49 -3.42 -13.47
N LYS A 68 2.10 -4.69 -13.67
CA LYS A 68 2.11 -5.36 -14.99
C LYS A 68 0.89 -4.98 -15.85
N ASN A 69 -0.13 -4.37 -15.25
CA ASN A 69 -1.32 -3.90 -15.95
C ASN A 69 -1.25 -2.36 -16.08
N ASP A 70 -1.31 -1.84 -17.30
CA ASP A 70 -1.14 -0.40 -17.57
C ASP A 70 -2.19 0.48 -16.89
N THR A 71 -3.43 -0.01 -16.79
CA THR A 71 -4.50 0.71 -16.09
C THR A 71 -4.22 0.79 -14.59
N ALA A 72 -3.85 -0.33 -13.95
CA ALA A 72 -3.52 -0.32 -12.54
C ALA A 72 -2.24 0.49 -12.25
N LEU A 73 -1.23 0.38 -13.11
CA LEU A 73 0.00 1.18 -13.01
C LEU A 73 -0.30 2.69 -13.09
N SER A 74 -1.11 3.12 -14.07
CA SER A 74 -1.47 4.54 -14.21
C SER A 74 -2.25 5.06 -13.01
N ILE A 75 -3.16 4.26 -12.45
CA ILE A 75 -3.89 4.61 -11.21
C ILE A 75 -2.93 4.72 -10.01
N LEU A 76 -1.98 3.80 -9.86
CA LEU A 76 -0.97 3.84 -8.80
C LEU A 76 -0.02 5.04 -8.93
N LYS A 77 0.32 5.44 -10.16
CA LYS A 77 1.11 6.65 -10.44
C LYS A 77 0.35 7.94 -10.15
N ALA A 78 -0.99 7.91 -10.21
CA ALA A 78 -1.86 9.04 -9.91
C ALA A 78 -2.13 9.23 -8.40
N GLN A 79 -1.32 8.61 -7.53
CA GLN A 79 -1.46 8.72 -6.08
C GLN A 79 -1.31 10.17 -5.59
N LEU A 80 -2.21 10.60 -4.70
CA LEU A 80 -2.19 11.94 -4.13
C LEU A 80 -1.59 11.96 -2.71
N CYS A 81 -1.60 10.83 -2.00
CA CYS A 81 -0.99 10.67 -0.69
C CYS A 81 0.55 10.52 -0.77
N ASN A 82 1.26 11.63 -1.02
CA ASN A 82 2.71 11.64 -1.26
C ASN A 82 3.58 11.96 -0.03
N SER A 83 3.04 11.83 1.18
CA SER A 83 3.73 12.20 2.43
C SER A 83 4.74 11.17 2.96
N LYS A 84 4.87 10.00 2.31
CA LYS A 84 5.69 8.86 2.75
C LYS A 84 6.90 8.64 1.83
N ILE A 85 7.04 7.48 1.19
CA ILE A 85 8.22 7.15 0.35
C ILE A 85 8.60 8.30 -0.60
N PRO A 86 7.67 8.91 -1.37
CA PRO A 86 8.04 9.89 -2.38
C PRO A 86 8.37 11.29 -1.85
N LEU A 87 8.23 11.59 -0.55
CA LEU A 87 8.20 12.97 -0.03
C LEU A 87 9.35 13.86 -0.55
N TYR A 88 10.60 13.39 -0.50
CA TYR A 88 11.79 14.20 -0.81
C TYR A 88 12.16 14.26 -2.31
N PHE A 89 11.54 13.41 -3.12
CA PHE A 89 11.75 13.35 -4.58
C PHE A 89 10.45 13.43 -5.37
N PHE A 90 9.38 13.87 -4.72
CA PHE A 90 8.09 14.09 -5.35
C PHE A 90 8.26 15.03 -6.55
N ARG A 91 7.65 14.65 -7.69
CA ARG A 91 7.78 15.30 -9.01
C ARG A 91 9.18 15.25 -9.66
N LYS A 92 10.19 14.67 -9.01
CA LYS A 92 11.50 14.41 -9.62
C LYS A 92 11.60 13.02 -10.23
N ALA A 93 10.77 12.09 -9.79
CA ALA A 93 10.59 10.76 -10.37
C ALA A 93 9.11 10.37 -10.39
N GLU A 94 8.77 9.47 -11.31
CA GLU A 94 7.48 8.80 -11.27
C GLU A 94 7.50 7.72 -10.17
N VAL A 95 6.38 7.62 -9.44
CA VAL A 95 6.23 6.65 -8.35
C VAL A 95 4.84 6.04 -8.43
N ALA A 96 4.77 4.72 -8.58
CA ALA A 96 3.54 3.96 -8.47
C ALA A 96 3.45 3.38 -7.06
N HIS A 97 2.50 3.82 -6.22
CA HIS A 97 2.50 3.40 -4.82
C HIS A 97 1.12 3.43 -4.15
N LYS A 98 1.03 2.75 -3.00
CA LYS A 98 -0.12 2.83 -2.10
C LYS A 98 0.31 2.90 -0.65
N THR A 99 -0.19 3.93 0.02
CA THR A 99 -0.03 4.14 1.46
C THR A 99 -1.02 3.33 2.29
N GLY A 100 -0.70 3.12 3.57
CA GLY A 100 -1.64 2.73 4.61
C GLY A 100 -1.31 3.45 5.91
N ASP A 101 -2.31 3.74 6.72
CA ASP A 101 -2.14 4.43 8.01
C ASP A 101 -3.27 4.05 8.97
N MET A 102 -2.88 3.85 10.23
CA MET A 102 -3.76 3.81 11.40
C MET A 102 -2.97 4.37 12.60
N VAL A 103 -3.59 4.43 13.78
CA VAL A 103 -2.85 4.71 15.01
C VAL A 103 -1.72 3.70 15.15
N GLU A 104 -0.50 4.20 15.35
CA GLU A 104 0.74 3.44 15.46
C GLU A 104 1.14 2.59 14.24
N ILE A 105 0.50 2.80 13.09
CA ILE A 105 0.75 2.00 11.88
C ILE A 105 0.95 2.95 10.71
N GLU A 106 2.09 2.81 10.02
CA GLU A 106 2.39 3.58 8.81
C GLU A 106 3.06 2.68 7.78
N HIS A 107 2.45 2.63 6.59
CA HIS A 107 2.89 1.78 5.50
C HIS A 107 2.95 2.57 4.20
N ASP A 108 3.89 2.20 3.34
CA ASP A 108 3.90 2.56 1.93
C ASP A 108 4.62 1.47 1.13
N VAL A 109 4.08 1.14 -0.03
CA VAL A 109 4.67 0.15 -0.94
C VAL A 109 4.70 0.79 -2.32
N ALA A 110 5.91 0.97 -2.83
CA ALA A 110 6.18 1.83 -3.97
C ALA A 110 7.09 1.16 -4.99
N ARG A 111 6.86 1.50 -6.25
CA ARG A 111 7.73 1.27 -7.39
C ARG A 111 8.20 2.62 -7.91
N ILE A 112 9.49 2.87 -7.75
CA ILE A 112 10.18 4.12 -8.06
C ILE A 112 10.87 3.97 -9.42
N PHE A 113 10.66 4.94 -10.31
CA PHE A 113 11.30 5.00 -11.63
C PHE A 113 12.37 6.11 -11.62
N ALA A 114 13.65 5.73 -11.54
CA ALA A 114 14.79 6.67 -11.43
C ALA A 114 16.00 6.13 -12.22
N GLY A 115 16.73 7.01 -12.92
CA GLY A 115 17.94 6.65 -13.68
C GLY A 115 17.77 5.56 -14.73
N GLY A 116 16.57 5.44 -15.33
CA GLY A 116 16.24 4.35 -16.27
C GLY A 116 16.02 2.98 -15.59
N MET A 117 16.10 2.92 -14.27
CA MET A 117 15.86 1.74 -13.46
C MET A 117 14.47 1.79 -12.80
N ARG A 118 14.03 0.63 -12.33
CA ARG A 118 12.81 0.44 -11.56
C ARG A 118 13.14 -0.26 -10.26
N VAL A 119 12.80 0.37 -9.14
CA VAL A 119 13.13 -0.15 -7.81
C VAL A 119 11.87 -0.21 -6.98
N ASP A 120 11.62 -1.37 -6.38
CA ASP A 120 10.49 -1.57 -5.48
C ASP A 120 10.95 -1.44 -4.03
N LEU A 121 10.16 -0.75 -3.22
CA LEU A 121 10.37 -0.57 -1.79
C LEU A 121 9.05 -0.79 -1.05
N ALA A 122 9.05 -1.72 -0.10
CA ALA A 122 7.90 -2.00 0.76
C ALA A 122 8.30 -1.74 2.22
N VAL A 123 7.67 -0.75 2.84
CA VAL A 123 7.92 -0.38 4.24
C VAL A 123 6.62 -0.55 5.01
N LEU A 124 6.61 -1.51 5.94
CA LEU A 124 5.51 -1.70 6.89
C LEU A 124 6.07 -1.49 8.30
N ALA A 125 5.64 -0.42 8.96
CA ALA A 125 6.09 -0.07 10.30
C ALA A 125 4.93 -0.06 11.29
N ASN A 126 5.22 -0.57 12.49
CA ASN A 126 4.39 -0.45 13.69
C ASN A 126 5.19 0.30 14.75
N GLY A 127 4.59 1.32 15.37
CA GLY A 127 5.21 2.20 16.35
C GLY A 127 4.75 3.65 16.17
N ASN A 128 5.46 4.61 16.77
CA ASN A 128 5.08 6.02 16.67
C ASN A 128 4.92 6.49 15.21
N ASN A 129 3.75 7.03 14.85
CA ASN A 129 3.43 7.43 13.48
C ASN A 129 4.46 8.41 12.89
N LYS A 130 4.97 9.37 13.67
CA LYS A 130 5.94 10.36 13.16
C LYS A 130 7.26 9.69 12.78
N ASP A 131 7.75 8.82 13.64
CA ASP A 131 9.00 8.09 13.40
C ASP A 131 8.85 7.12 12.22
N ALA A 132 7.68 6.48 12.10
CA ALA A 132 7.38 5.57 11.01
C ALA A 132 7.22 6.28 9.66
N VAL A 133 6.61 7.48 9.62
CA VAL A 133 6.61 8.34 8.42
C VAL A 133 8.03 8.77 8.06
N LEU A 134 8.82 9.20 9.04
CA LEU A 134 10.20 9.61 8.81
C LEU A 134 11.06 8.45 8.26
N LEU A 135 10.84 7.23 8.76
CA LEU A 135 11.46 6.02 8.23
C LEU A 135 11.12 5.81 6.75
N ASN A 136 9.84 5.92 6.38
CA ASN A 136 9.41 5.86 4.97
C ASN A 136 10.12 6.92 4.12
N ASN A 137 10.16 8.17 4.59
CA ASN A 137 10.77 9.27 3.84
C ASN A 137 12.28 9.04 3.61
N ARG A 138 13.01 8.66 4.67
CA ARG A 138 14.47 8.47 4.61
C ARG A 138 14.87 7.26 3.76
N LEU A 139 14.13 6.16 3.85
CA LEU A 139 14.38 4.99 3.00
C LEU A 139 14.09 5.33 1.53
N GLY A 140 12.99 6.04 1.26
CA GLY A 140 12.67 6.51 -0.09
C GLY A 140 13.75 7.41 -0.68
N GLU A 141 14.21 8.41 0.07
CA GLU A 141 15.29 9.32 -0.36
C GLU A 141 16.61 8.59 -0.59
N CYS A 142 16.98 7.66 0.29
CA CYS A 142 18.19 6.86 0.14
C CYS A 142 18.16 6.03 -1.16
N VAL A 143 17.02 5.38 -1.44
CA VAL A 143 16.84 4.64 -2.70
C VAL A 143 16.89 5.59 -3.89
N TYR A 144 16.15 6.69 -3.87
CA TYR A 144 16.14 7.65 -4.98
C TYR A 144 17.53 8.18 -5.29
N ASN A 145 18.28 8.67 -4.28
CA ASN A 145 19.61 9.23 -4.47
C ASN A 145 20.66 8.21 -4.94
N TYR A 146 20.44 6.91 -4.72
CA TYR A 146 21.34 5.87 -5.21
C TYR A 146 21.15 5.59 -6.71
N PHE A 147 19.93 5.74 -7.23
CA PHE A 147 19.58 5.37 -8.60
C PHE A 147 19.32 6.56 -9.55
N ALA A 148 19.07 7.76 -9.03
CA ALA A 148 18.88 8.98 -9.81
C ALA A 148 20.22 9.56 -10.30
#